data_AF-A0A966NSI5-F1
#
_entry.id   AF-A0A966NSI5-F1
#
_cell.length_a   1.000
_cell.length_b   1.000
_cell.length_c   1.000
_cell.angle_alpha   90.00
_cell.angle_beta   90.00
_cell.angle_gamma   90.00
#
_symmetry.space_group_name_H-M   'P 1'
#
loop_
_entity.id
_entity.type
_entity.pdbx_description
1 polymer ?
#
loop_
_entity_poly.entity_id
_entity_poly.type
_entity_poly.pdbx_seq_one_letter_code
_entity_poly.pdbx_strand_id
1 'polypeptide(L)' 'MNPPEITVNVRPQYLPEQSDPDNQQYAFAYTVTIRNTGTASVQLIARHWFITDGEGEVQEVKGLGVVGQQPLLR' A
#
# COMPACT_ATOMS: atom_id res chain seq x y z
N MET A 1 25.43 9.72 7.22
CA MET A 1 24.38 8.83 7.74
C MET A 1 24.03 7.84 6.65
N ASN A 2 23.95 6.55 6.96
CA ASN A 2 23.49 5.57 5.98
C ASN A 2 22.00 5.81 5.71
N PRO A 3 21.55 5.69 4.45
CA PRO A 3 20.13 5.80 4.14
C PRO A 3 19.35 4.70 4.89
N PRO A 4 18.11 4.96 5.30
CA PRO A 4 17.26 3.92 5.87
C PRO A 4 17.07 2.81 4.85
N GLU A 5 17.24 1.56 5.29
CA GLU A 5 17.00 0.39 4.46
C GLU A 5 15.62 -0.18 4.80
N ILE A 6 14.69 -0.10 3.85
CA ILE A 6 13.31 -0.51 4.04
C ILE A 6 12.93 -1.41 2.88
N THR A 7 12.30 -2.53 3.19
CA THR A 7 11.67 -3.38 2.18
C THR A 7 10.15 -3.30 2.33
N VAL A 8 9.46 -3.17 1.20
CA VAL A 8 8.00 -3.15 1.13
C VAL A 8 7.57 -4.28 0.19
N ASN A 9 6.75 -5.19 0.69
CA ASN A 9 6.14 -6.24 -0.10
C ASN A 9 4.62 -6.05 -0.11
N VAL A 10 4.01 -6.17 -1.27
CA VAL A 10 2.55 -6.06 -1.43
C VAL A 10 2.04 -7.33 -2.06
N ARG A 11 0.99 -7.91 -1.49
CA ARG A 11 0.28 -9.07 -2.02
C ARG A 11 -1.16 -8.69 -2.32
N PRO A 12 -1.53 -8.46 -3.59
CA PRO A 12 -2.91 -8.24 -3.99
C PRO A 12 -3.69 -9.55 -4.02
N GLN A 13 -4.99 -9.46 -3.81
CA GLN A 13 -5.95 -10.55 -3.92
C GLN A 13 -7.24 -10.01 -4.52
N TYR A 14 -7.67 -10.59 -5.65
CA TYR A 14 -9.01 -10.35 -6.18
C TYR A 14 -10.06 -10.98 -5.25
N LEU A 15 -11.19 -10.30 -5.05
CA LEU A 15 -12.29 -10.75 -4.19
C LEU A 15 -13.53 -11.05 -5.05
N PRO A 16 -13.70 -12.29 -5.56
CA PRO A 16 -14.81 -12.63 -6.44
C PRO A 16 -16.18 -12.38 -5.80
N GLU A 17 -16.32 -12.67 -4.50
CA GLU A 17 -17.59 -12.55 -3.77
C GLU A 17 -18.03 -11.09 -3.56
N GLN A 18 -17.12 -10.12 -3.72
CA GLN A 18 -17.40 -8.69 -3.59
C GLN A 18 -17.32 -7.96 -4.94
N SER A 19 -17.19 -8.70 -6.04
CA SER A 19 -17.05 -8.16 -7.38
C SER A 19 -18.28 -8.49 -8.21
N ASP A 20 -18.55 -7.63 -9.19
CA ASP A 20 -19.58 -7.81 -10.20
C ASP A 20 -18.99 -7.46 -11.58
N PRO A 21 -18.29 -8.43 -12.21
CA PRO A 21 -17.61 -8.21 -13.49
C PRO A 21 -18.55 -7.82 -14.63
N ASP A 22 -19.80 -8.28 -14.61
CA ASP A 22 -20.80 -7.97 -15.64
C ASP A 22 -21.14 -6.47 -15.63
N ASN A 23 -21.03 -5.83 -14.45
CA ASN A 23 -21.18 -4.39 -14.26
C ASN A 23 -19.84 -3.64 -14.15
N GLN A 24 -18.73 -4.26 -14.55
CA GLN A 24 -17.37 -3.69 -14.49
C GLN A 24 -16.92 -3.26 -13.08
N GLN A 25 -17.42 -3.89 -12.03
CA GLN A 25 -17.05 -3.60 -10.64
C GLN A 25 -16.12 -4.69 -10.11
N TYR A 26 -14.91 -4.30 -9.73
CA TYR A 26 -13.87 -5.24 -9.28
C TYR A 26 -13.34 -4.87 -7.91
N ALA A 27 -13.47 -5.78 -6.95
CA ALA A 27 -12.95 -5.61 -5.61
C ALA A 27 -11.61 -6.34 -5.44
N PHE A 28 -10.63 -5.63 -4.88
CA PHE A 28 -9.32 -6.18 -4.53
C PHE A 28 -8.98 -5.87 -3.08
N ALA A 29 -8.50 -6.87 -2.36
CA ALA A 29 -7.76 -6.68 -1.12
C ALA A 29 -6.25 -6.63 -1.42
N TYR A 30 -5.50 -6.01 -0.51
CA TYR A 30 -4.04 -6.10 -0.55
C TYR A 30 -3.49 -6.17 0.87
N THR A 31 -2.42 -6.95 1.04
CA THR A 31 -1.64 -6.99 2.27
C THR A 31 -0.29 -6.33 2.02
N VAL A 32 0.03 -5.29 2.79
CA VAL A 32 1.33 -4.62 2.75
C VAL A 32 2.17 -5.05 3.95
N THR A 33 3.37 -5.56 3.67
CA THR A 33 4.39 -5.86 4.68
C THR A 33 5.53 -4.86 4.52
N ILE A 34 5.76 -4.05 5.54
CA ILE A 34 6.84 -3.06 5.58
C ILE A 34 7.84 -3.52 6.63
N ARG A 35 9.10 -3.69 6.24
CA ARG A 35 10.17 -4.16 7.12
C ARG A 35 11.34 -3.19 7.09
N ASN A 36 11.74 -2.70 8.26
CA ASN A 36 13.03 -2.06 8.43
C ASN A 36 14.11 -3.16 8.36
N THR A 37 15.02 -3.03 7.39
CA THR A 37 16.19 -3.91 7.24
C THR A 37 17.48 -3.18 7.61
N GLY A 38 17.38 -1.89 7.96
CA GLY A 38 18.51 -1.08 8.39
C GLY A 38 18.79 -1.19 9.89
N THR A 39 19.77 -0.40 10.34
CA THR A 39 20.23 -0.40 11.73
C THR A 39 19.65 0.74 12.58
N ALA A 40 19.07 1.75 11.93
CA ALA A 40 18.38 2.85 12.60
C ALA A 40 16.87 2.63 12.53
N SER A 41 16.15 2.99 13.60
CA SER A 41 14.69 2.97 13.59
C SER A 41 14.11 3.97 12.60
N VAL A 42 13.01 3.59 11.96
CA VAL A 42 12.34 4.42 10.94
C VAL A 42 10.86 4.53 11.28
N GLN A 43 10.29 5.73 11.15
CA GLN A 43 8.85 5.93 11.32
C GLN A 43 8.15 6.11 9.98
N LEU A 44 7.03 5.39 9.78
CA LEU A 44 6.16 5.62 8.63
C LEU A 44 5.27 6.83 8.90
N ILE A 45 5.50 7.92 8.17
CA ILE A 45 4.79 9.19 8.35
C ILE A 45 3.55 9.31 7.46
N ALA A 46 3.66 8.91 6.19
CA ALA A 46 2.60 9.10 5.19
C ALA A 46 2.66 8.03 4.10
N ARG A 47 1.57 7.93 3.33
CA ARG A 47 1.43 7.08 2.16
C ARG A 47 0.91 7.89 0.98
N HIS A 48 1.32 7.51 -0.22
CA HIS A 48 0.82 8.03 -1.48
C HIS A 48 0.70 6.85 -2.45
N TRP A 49 -0.53 6.56 -2.85
CA TRP A 49 -0.84 5.53 -3.84
C TRP A 49 -1.16 6.18 -5.17
N PHE A 50 -0.67 5.55 -6.23
CA PHE A 50 -1.13 5.73 -7.60
C PHE A 50 -1.78 4.41 -8.01
N ILE A 51 -3.06 4.46 -8.33
CA ILE A 51 -3.85 3.30 -8.74
C ILE A 51 -4.23 3.54 -10.19
N THR A 52 -3.67 2.74 -11.09
CA THR A 52 -3.98 2.80 -12.52
C THR A 52 -4.99 1.72 -12.84
N ASP A 53 -6.10 2.10 -13.49
CA ASP A 53 -7.11 1.15 -13.94
C ASP A 53 -6.76 0.51 -15.29
N GLY A 54 -7.67 -0.31 -15.83
CA GLY A 54 -7.47 -1.02 -17.09
C GLY A 54 -7.44 -0.12 -18.34
N GLU A 55 -8.01 1.09 -18.26
CA GLU A 55 -8.06 2.07 -19.36
C GLU A 55 -6.90 3.09 -19.25
N GLY A 56 -6.10 3.01 -18.19
CA GLY A 56 -4.95 3.88 -17.95
C GLY A 56 -5.28 5.13 -17.15
N GLU A 57 -6.49 5.29 -16.64
CA GLU A 57 -6.80 6.39 -15.72
C GLU A 57 -6.08 6.17 -14.38
N VAL A 58 -5.57 7.26 -13.81
CA VAL A 58 -4.80 7.24 -12.55
C VAL A 58 -5.59 7.91 -11.44
N GLN A 59 -5.82 7.15 -10.38
CA GLN A 59 -6.34 7.68 -9.12
C GLN A 59 -5.20 7.84 -8.11
N GLU A 60 -5.09 9.03 -7.54
CA GLU A 60 -4.13 9.31 -6.49
C GLU A 60 -4.80 9.30 -5.11
N VAL A 61 -4.21 8.57 -4.16
CA VAL A 61 -4.66 8.56 -2.76
C VAL A 61 -3.49 8.96 -1.87
N LYS A 62 -3.63 10.08 -1.16
CA LYS A 62 -2.64 10.60 -0.21
C LYS A 62 -3.20 10.55 1.21
N GLY A 63 -2.35 10.26 2.19
CA GLY A 63 -2.77 10.32 3.58
C GLY A 63 -1.63 10.10 4.57
N LEU A 64 -1.84 10.54 5.81
CA LEU A 64 -0.93 10.28 6.91
C LEU A 64 -1.03 8.83 7.38
N GLY A 65 0.12 8.27 7.74
CA GLY A 65 0.27 6.94 8.27
C GLY A 65 -0.28 5.83 7.37
N VAL A 66 -0.53 4.68 7.98
CA VAL A 66 -1.23 3.51 7.42
C VAL A 66 -2.30 3.09 8.41
N VAL A 67 -3.50 2.79 7.93
CA VAL A 67 -4.64 2.37 8.77
C VAL A 67 -4.89 3.26 10.02
N GLY A 68 -4.58 4.56 9.92
CA GLY A 68 -4.71 5.52 11.03
C GLY A 68 -3.53 5.59 12.00
N GLN A 69 -2.42 4.90 11.73
CA GLN A 69 -1.25 4.80 12.60
C GLN A 69 0.03 5.24 11.89
N GLN A 70 1.00 5.78 12.64
CA GLN A 70 2.36 6.10 12.17
C GLN A 70 3.38 5.21 12.88
N PRO A 71 3.52 3.93 12.47
CA PRO A 71 4.33 2.95 13.18
C PRO A 71 5.82 3.32 13.17
N LEU A 72 6.47 3.14 14.31
CA LEU A 72 7.92 3.12 14.42
C LEU A 72 8.42 1.68 14.18
N LEU A 73 9.15 1.49 13.11
CA LEU A 73 9.79 0.24 12.73
C LEU A 73 11.19 0.20 13.31
N ARG A 74 11.52 -0.90 13.99
CA ARG A 74 12.84 -1.14 14.56
C ARG A 74 13.67 -1.97 13.62
#